data_AF-A0A7I0JQT8-F1
#
_entry.id   AF-A0A7I0JQT8-F1
#
_cell.length_a   1.000
_cell.length_b   1.000
_cell.length_c   1.000
_cell.angle_alpha   90.00
_cell.angle_beta   90.00
_cell.angle_gamma   90.00
#
_symmetry.space_group_name_H-M   'P 1'
#
loop_
_entity.id
_entity.type
_entity.pdbx_description
1 polymer ?
#
loop_
_entity_poly.entity_id
_entity_poly.type
_entity_poly.pdbx_seq_one_letter_code
_entity_poly.pdbx_strand_id
1 'polypeptide(L)'
;NGKRIDGAAPDEIVKMGIAMVPEGRRVFPYMTVRDNLLMGAFTRSSKSEIAASLEMVLGRFPRLKERFSQAAGTMSGGEQQMLVIGRALMAKPK
;
A
#
# COMPACT_ATOMS: atom_id res chain seq x y z
N ASN A 1 0.28 -7.93 -26.41
CA ASN A 1 1.75 -7.94 -26.31
C ASN A 1 2.17 -8.53 -24.97
N GLY A 2 2.21 -9.86 -24.85
CA GLY A 2 2.67 -10.52 -23.63
C GLY A 2 4.19 -10.45 -23.55
N LYS A 3 4.74 -9.81 -22.50
CA LYS A 3 6.17 -9.81 -22.22
C LYS A 3 6.46 -10.90 -21.20
N ARG A 4 7.40 -11.80 -21.53
CA ARG A 4 7.90 -12.81 -20.59
C ARG A 4 8.62 -12.14 -19.41
N ILE A 5 8.39 -12.65 -18.20
CA ILE A 5 8.94 -12.11 -16.95
C ILE A 5 9.75 -13.16 -16.15
N ASP A 6 9.86 -14.39 -16.67
CA ASP A 6 10.72 -15.43 -16.13
C ASP A 6 12.19 -15.00 -16.16
N GLY A 7 12.84 -15.00 -15.00
CA GLY A 7 14.24 -14.61 -14.82
C GLY A 7 14.50 -13.11 -14.60
N ALA A 8 13.48 -12.25 -14.66
CA ALA A 8 13.63 -10.83 -14.38
C ALA A 8 13.88 -10.56 -12.88
N ALA A 9 14.67 -9.53 -12.58
CA ALA A 9 14.90 -9.14 -11.20
C ALA A 9 13.58 -8.61 -10.56
N PRO A 10 13.36 -8.79 -9.25
CA PRO A 10 12.13 -8.33 -8.58
C PRO A 10 11.82 -6.85 -8.79
N ASP A 11 12.84 -5.99 -8.89
CA ASP A 11 12.66 -4.56 -9.15
C ASP A 11 12.22 -4.24 -10.59
N GLU A 12 12.60 -5.07 -11.56
CA GLU A 12 12.16 -4.95 -12.96
C GLU A 12 10.69 -5.35 -13.10
N ILE A 13 10.27 -6.42 -12.41
CA ILE A 13 8.87 -6.87 -12.37
C ILE A 13 7.98 -5.78 -11.77
N VAL A 14 8.43 -5.17 -10.67
CA VAL A 14 7.79 -4.02 -10.01
C VAL A 14 7.63 -2.82 -10.96
N LYS A 15 8.67 -2.47 -11.73
CA LYS A 15 8.62 -1.39 -12.73
C LYS A 15 7.68 -1.68 -13.90
N MET A 16 7.38 -2.96 -14.18
CA MET A 16 6.39 -3.36 -15.18
C MET A 16 4.94 -3.27 -14.67
N GLY A 17 4.74 -2.75 -13.45
CA GLY A 17 3.41 -2.59 -12.85
C GLY A 17 2.86 -3.87 -12.21
N ILE A 18 3.69 -4.91 -12.08
CA ILE A 18 3.32 -6.19 -11.50
C ILE A 18 3.70 -6.18 -10.01
N ALA A 19 2.68 -6.22 -9.16
CA ALA A 19 2.82 -6.30 -7.71
C ALA A 19 2.63 -7.75 -7.24
N MET A 20 3.54 -8.29 -6.43
CA MET A 20 3.30 -9.55 -5.72
C MET A 20 2.79 -9.25 -4.31
N VAL A 21 1.58 -9.71 -4.01
CA VAL A 21 1.03 -9.71 -2.65
C VAL A 21 1.09 -11.15 -2.13
N PRO A 22 1.92 -11.47 -1.13
CA PRO A 22 1.94 -12.81 -0.54
C PRO A 22 0.58 -13.11 0.11
N GLU A 23 -0.03 -14.25 -0.22
CA GLU A 23 -1.24 -14.72 0.46
C GLU A 23 -0.94 -14.90 1.96
N GLY A 24 -1.76 -14.29 2.82
CA GLY A 24 -1.72 -14.49 4.27
C GLY A 24 -1.29 -13.29 5.12
N ARG A 25 -0.74 -12.21 4.55
CA ARG A 25 -0.41 -10.99 5.33
C ARG A 25 -1.41 -9.87 5.04
N ARG A 26 -2.49 -9.79 5.83
CA ARG A 26 -3.48 -8.70 5.76
C ARG A 26 -2.76 -7.35 5.75
N VAL A 27 -1.87 -7.10 6.70
CA VAL A 27 -0.99 -5.93 6.75
C VAL A 27 0.48 -6.36 6.79
N PHE A 28 1.41 -5.46 6.49
CA PHE A 28 2.83 -5.70 6.77
C PHE A 28 3.08 -5.34 8.25
N PRO A 29 3.17 -6.31 9.18
CA PRO A 29 3.00 -6.05 10.61
C PRO A 29 4.16 -5.26 11.24
N TYR A 30 5.36 -5.40 10.67
CA TYR A 30 6.57 -4.70 11.11
C TYR A 30 6.74 -3.32 10.47
N MET A 31 5.86 -2.95 9.53
CA MET A 31 5.85 -1.63 8.91
C MET A 31 4.85 -0.73 9.64
N THR A 32 5.11 0.58 9.60
CA THR A 32 4.16 1.55 10.13
C THR A 32 2.89 1.61 9.29
N VAL A 33 1.82 2.21 9.82
CA VAL A 33 0.60 2.52 9.05
C VAL A 33 0.96 3.34 7.80
N ARG A 34 1.80 4.37 7.94
CA ARG A 34 2.31 5.17 6.83
C ARG A 34 2.94 4.30 5.75
N ASP A 35 3.92 3.47 6.12
CA ASP A 35 4.66 2.69 5.13
C ASP A 35 3.77 1.65 4.46
N ASN A 36 2.83 1.05 5.21
CA ASN A 36 1.80 0.18 4.65
C ASN A 36 0.95 0.91 3.59
N LEU A 37 0.50 2.14 3.86
CA LEU A 37 -0.27 2.92 2.88
C LEU A 37 0.56 3.25 1.64
N LEU A 38 1.81 3.70 1.82
CA LEU A 38 2.70 4.05 0.71
C LEU A 38 3.08 2.85 -0.16
N MET A 39 3.15 1.64 0.40
CA MET A 39 3.29 0.40 -0.38
C MET A 39 2.18 0.23 -1.43
N GLY A 40 1.00 0.80 -1.22
CA GLY A 40 -0.08 0.78 -2.20
C GLY A 40 0.16 1.68 -3.43
N ALA A 41 1.09 2.63 -3.33
CA ALA A 41 1.42 3.57 -4.40
C ALA A 41 2.79 3.30 -5.04
N PHE A 42 3.40 2.14 -4.80
CA PHE A 42 4.79 1.86 -5.19
C PHE A 42 5.06 1.93 -6.71
N THR A 43 4.04 1.73 -7.55
CA THR A 43 4.13 1.85 -9.03
C THR A 43 3.90 3.27 -9.53
N ARG A 44 3.55 4.22 -8.65
CA ARG A 44 3.21 5.60 -9.01
C ARG A 44 4.45 6.50 -8.84
N SER A 45 4.74 7.34 -9.83
CA SER A 45 5.90 8.23 -9.84
C SER A 45 5.59 9.66 -9.40
N SER A 46 4.34 10.11 -9.52
CA SER A 46 3.92 11.47 -9.17
C SER A 46 3.79 11.64 -7.65
N LYS A 47 4.78 12.29 -7.03
CA LYS A 47 4.79 12.59 -5.60
C LYS A 47 3.57 13.41 -5.16
N SER A 48 3.14 14.37 -5.96
CA SER A 48 1.98 15.21 -5.66
C SER A 48 0.68 14.41 -5.64
N GLU A 49 0.49 13.51 -6.62
CA GLU A 49 -0.70 12.68 -6.62
C GLU A 49 -0.71 11.62 -5.52
N ILE A 50 0.47 11.10 -5.12
CA ILE A 50 0.60 10.18 -4.00
C ILE A 50 0.22 10.89 -2.70
N ALA A 51 0.71 12.12 -2.49
CA ALA A 51 0.35 12.93 -1.34
C ALA A 51 -1.16 13.22 -1.29
N ALA A 52 -1.78 13.58 -2.43
CA ALA A 52 -3.22 13.80 -2.52
C ALA A 52 -4.04 12.53 -2.21
N SER A 53 -3.60 11.37 -2.70
CA SER A 53 -4.24 10.10 -2.36
C SER A 53 -4.09 9.76 -0.88
N LEU A 54 -2.92 10.03 -0.29
CA LEU A 54 -2.69 9.80 1.13
C LEU A 54 -3.63 10.65 1.98
N GLU A 55 -3.74 11.95 1.70
CA GLU A 55 -4.69 12.82 2.39
C GLU A 55 -6.14 12.35 2.24
N MET A 56 -6.53 11.93 1.04
CA MET A 56 -7.87 11.38 0.79
C MET A 56 -8.12 10.10 1.62
N VAL A 57 -7.14 9.19 1.70
CA VAL A 57 -7.24 7.97 2.50
C VAL A 57 -7.30 8.28 4.00
N LEU A 58 -6.46 9.20 4.49
CA LEU A 58 -6.44 9.60 5.89
C LEU A 58 -7.72 10.37 6.28
N GLY A 59 -8.34 11.10 5.35
CA GLY A 59 -9.64 11.72 5.53
C GLY A 59 -10.77 10.70 5.63
N ARG A 60 -10.72 9.60 4.86
CA ARG A 60 -11.70 8.50 4.92
C ARG A 60 -11.55 7.62 6.16
N PHE A 61 -10.32 7.42 6.61
CA PHE A 61 -10.01 6.59 7.77
C PHE A 61 -9.23 7.38 8.84
N PRO A 62 -9.91 8.25 9.63
CA PRO A 62 -9.26 9.04 10.68
C PRO A 62 -8.46 8.20 11.68
N ARG A 63 -8.90 6.96 11.95
CA ARG A 63 -8.17 6.02 12.82
C ARG A 63 -6.79 5.63 12.30
N LEU A 64 -6.56 5.66 10.99
CA LEU A 64 -5.22 5.46 10.41
C LEU A 64 -4.35 6.71 10.58
N LYS A 65 -4.96 7.90 10.55
CA LYS A 65 -4.27 9.18 10.79
C LYS A 65 -3.79 9.31 12.22
N GLU A 66 -4.62 8.96 13.19
CA GLU A 66 -4.26 8.95 14.61
C GLU A 66 -3.07 8.01 14.91
N ARG A 67 -2.94 6.95 14.11
CA ARG A 67 -1.96 5.86 14.31
C ARG A 67 -0.89 5.83 13.23
N PHE A 68 -0.65 6.96 12.58
CA PHE A 68 0.13 7.02 11.35
C PHE A 68 1.54 6.43 11.47
N SER A 69 2.16 6.59 12.64
CA SER A 69 3.50 6.06 12.96
C SER A 69 3.50 4.71 13.68
N GLN A 70 2.32 4.16 14.01
CA GLN A 70 2.19 2.90 14.75
C GLN A 70 2.50 1.71 13.85
N ALA A 71 3.14 0.67 14.41
CA ALA A 71 3.36 -0.60 13.71
C ALA A 71 2.03 -1.33 13.45
N ALA A 72 1.79 -1.72 12.20
CA ALA A 72 0.50 -2.26 11.78
C ALA A 72 0.12 -3.59 12.48
N GLY A 73 1.12 -4.36 12.92
CA GLY A 73 0.90 -5.62 13.65
C GLY A 73 0.23 -5.45 15.01
N THR A 74 0.28 -4.24 15.58
CA THR A 74 -0.32 -3.93 16.88
C THR A 74 -1.75 -3.40 16.78
N MET A 75 -2.27 -3.21 15.56
CA MET A 75 -3.63 -2.73 15.32
C MET A 75 -4.64 -3.86 15.50
N SER A 76 -5.87 -3.51 15.89
CA SER A 76 -6.98 -4.47 15.94
C SER A 76 -7.30 -5.02 14.54
N GLY A 77 -8.01 -6.15 14.47
CA GLY A 77 -8.38 -6.76 13.18
C GLY A 77 -9.17 -5.83 12.25
N GLY A 78 -10.08 -5.02 12.80
CA GLY A 78 -10.85 -4.03 12.04
C GLY A 78 -9.98 -2.87 11.53
N GLU A 79 -9.02 -2.42 12.34
CA GLU A 79 -8.04 -1.41 11.95
C GLU A 79 -7.09 -1.92 10.86
N GLN A 80 -6.67 -3.18 10.94
CA GLN A 80 -5.90 -3.83 9.88
C GLN A 80 -6.71 -3.92 8.58
N GLN A 81 -8.03 -4.18 8.64
CA GLN A 81 -8.89 -4.15 7.46
C GLN A 81 -9.00 -2.74 6.86
N MET A 82 -9.17 -1.70 7.69
CA MET A 82 -9.12 -0.32 7.22
C MET A 82 -7.80 -0.01 6.51
N LEU A 83 -6.67 -0.47 7.08
CA LEU A 83 -5.34 -0.28 6.49
C LEU A 83 -5.20 -1.01 5.14
N VAL A 84 -5.72 -2.23 5.02
CA VAL A 84 -5.77 -2.97 3.74
C VAL A 84 -6.51 -2.19 2.67
N ILE A 85 -7.71 -1.69 3.01
CA ILE A 85 -8.54 -0.92 2.09
C ILE A 85 -7.84 0.40 1.72
N GLY A 86 -7.29 1.11 2.71
CA GLY A 86 -6.52 2.33 2.50
C GLY A 86 -5.34 2.10 1.55
N ARG A 87 -4.57 1.03 1.76
CA ARG A 87 -3.46 0.64 0.87
C ARG A 87 -3.94 0.34 -0.55
N ALA A 88 -5.08 -0.32 -0.72
CA ALA A 88 -5.64 -0.56 -2.06
C ALA A 88 -6.06 0.75 -2.75
N LEU A 89 -6.67 1.69 -2.02
CA LEU A 89 -7.07 3.00 -2.55
C LEU A 89 -5.86 3.86 -2.99
N MET A 90 -4.70 3.66 -2.36
CA MET A 90 -3.46 4.35 -2.74
C MET A 90 -2.97 3.99 -4.15
N ALA A 91 -3.39 2.85 -4.71
CA ALA A 91 -3.11 2.48 -6.09
C ALA A 91 -3.95 3.28 -7.12
N LYS A 92 -4.96 4.04 -6.67
CA LYS A 92 -5.91 4.78 -7.53
C LYS A 92 -6.53 3.87 -8.61
N PRO A 93 -7.22 2.77 -8.21
CA PRO A 93 -7.91 1.90 -9.15
C PRO A 93 -8.95 2.69 -9.95
N LYS A 94 -9.15 2.32 -11.22
CA LYS A 94 -10.20 2.88 -12.08
C LYS A 94 -11.54 2.21 -11.79
#